data_AF-A0A7X7ARX7-F1
#
_entry.id   AF-A0A7X7ARX7-F1
#
_cell.length_a   1.000
_cell.length_b   1.000
_cell.length_c   1.000
_cell.angle_alpha   90.00
_cell.angle_beta   90.00
_cell.angle_gamma   90.00
#
_symmetry.space_group_name_H-M   'P 1'
#
loop_
_entity.id
_entity.type
_entity.pdbx_description
1 polymer ?
#
loop_
_entity_poly.entity_id
_entity_poly.type
_entity_poly.pdbx_seq_one_letter_code
_entity_poly.pdbx_strand_id
1 'polypeptide(L)'
;MNITVEGNECGVGAKYGPMEVTNPVRMITSSVYVEGGKERVVPVKTRTEIPKPLKIEVAKQLKNVVVMAPIKINDIIIENVLNTGVDIIATGNVDAV
;
A
#
# COMPACT_ATOMS: atom_id res chain seq x y z
N MET A 1 -19.51 5.78 -23.06
CA MET A 1 -18.26 6.56 -23.22
C MET A 1 -17.21 5.58 -23.70
N ASN A 2 -16.70 5.72 -24.92
CA ASN A 2 -15.60 4.86 -25.42
C ASN A 2 -14.28 5.54 -25.09
N ILE A 3 -13.37 4.81 -24.43
CA ILE A 3 -12.03 5.30 -24.11
C ILE A 3 -11.06 4.64 -25.08
N THR A 4 -10.43 5.46 -25.93
CA THR A 4 -9.37 5.03 -26.85
C THR A 4 -8.02 5.34 -26.22
N VAL A 5 -7.10 4.37 -26.19
CA VAL A 5 -5.71 4.55 -25.77
C VAL A 5 -4.82 4.51 -27.01
N GLU A 6 -3.99 5.54 -27.19
CA GLU A 6 -3.08 5.67 -28.33
C GLU A 6 -1.64 5.92 -27.84
N GLY A 7 -0.64 5.58 -28.66
CA GLY A 7 0.77 5.80 -28.33
C GLY A 7 1.38 4.81 -27.32
N ASN A 8 0.67 3.73 -26.96
CA ASN A 8 1.21 2.66 -26.14
C ASN A 8 2.05 1.68 -26.96
N GLU A 9 3.29 1.42 -26.53
CA GLU A 9 4.15 0.40 -27.15
C GLU A 9 3.89 -1.01 -26.61
N CYS A 10 3.07 -1.14 -25.55
CA CYS A 10 2.77 -2.41 -24.91
C CYS A 10 1.26 -2.60 -24.64
N GLY A 11 0.81 -3.86 -24.59
CA GLY A 11 -0.58 -4.20 -24.28
C GLY A 11 -1.01 -3.87 -22.85
N VAL A 12 -0.04 -3.66 -21.94
CA VAL A 12 -0.32 -3.20 -20.57
C VAL A 12 -0.86 -1.76 -20.61
N GLY A 13 -0.32 -0.89 -21.45
CA GLY A 13 -0.78 0.49 -21.60
C GLY A 13 -2.24 0.59 -22.06
N ALA A 14 -2.66 -0.26 -23.00
CA ALA A 14 -4.05 -0.32 -23.46
C ALA A 14 -5.05 -0.72 -22.37
N LYS A 15 -4.63 -1.55 -21.41
CA LYS A 15 -5.46 -1.93 -20.24
C LYS A 15 -5.42 -0.87 -19.14
N TYR A 16 -4.26 -0.25 -18.94
CA TYR A 16 -4.04 0.72 -17.87
C TYR A 16 -4.71 2.08 -18.16
N GLY A 17 -4.63 2.55 -19.41
CA GLY A 17 -5.15 3.86 -19.82
C GLY A 17 -6.60 4.13 -19.44
N PRO A 18 -7.55 3.21 -19.71
CA PRO A 18 -8.94 3.40 -19.32
C PRO A 18 -9.11 3.39 -17.80
N MET A 19 -8.41 2.48 -17.09
CA MET A 19 -8.48 2.40 -15.63
C MET A 19 -7.97 3.66 -14.95
N GLU A 20 -6.86 4.26 -15.40
CA GLU A 20 -6.32 5.48 -14.78
C GLU A 20 -7.30 6.67 -14.88
N VAL A 21 -8.13 6.73 -15.93
CA VAL A 21 -9.11 7.83 -16.11
C VAL A 21 -10.48 7.52 -15.51
N THR A 22 -10.88 6.25 -15.36
CA THR A 22 -12.19 5.89 -14.79
C THR A 22 -12.14 5.53 -13.30
N ASN A 23 -11.10 4.82 -12.88
CA ASN A 23 -10.94 4.33 -11.50
C ASN A 23 -9.45 4.08 -11.21
N PRO A 24 -8.64 5.15 -11.00
CA PRO A 24 -7.22 5.00 -10.78
C PRO A 24 -6.98 4.26 -9.47
N VAL A 25 -6.31 3.11 -9.56
CA VAL A 25 -5.88 2.31 -8.41
C VAL A 25 -4.36 2.38 -8.28
N ARG A 26 -3.86 2.30 -7.04
CA ARG A 26 -2.43 2.26 -6.74
C ARG A 26 -2.18 1.41 -5.51
N MET A 27 -1.04 0.74 -5.49
CA MET A 27 -0.47 0.22 -4.25
C MET A 27 0.01 1.40 -3.41
N ILE A 28 -0.49 1.51 -2.18
CA ILE A 28 -0.09 2.58 -1.26
C ILE A 28 1.07 2.09 -0.43
N THR A 29 2.19 2.81 -0.44
CA THR A 29 3.39 2.52 0.34
C THR A 29 3.56 3.57 1.43
N SER A 30 3.99 3.16 2.62
CA SER A 30 4.30 4.03 3.75
C SER A 30 5.29 3.35 4.69
N SER A 31 5.45 3.87 5.90
CA SER A 31 6.21 3.23 6.98
C SER A 31 5.49 3.46 8.31
N VAL A 32 5.64 2.52 9.24
CA VAL A 32 5.12 2.64 10.62
C VAL A 32 6.26 2.53 11.62
N TYR A 33 6.06 3.07 12.82
CA TYR A 33 7.06 2.97 13.88
C TYR A 33 7.16 1.55 14.44
N VAL A 34 8.36 1.18 14.85
CA VAL A 34 8.62 -0.10 15.52
C VAL A 34 9.21 0.14 16.90
N GLU A 35 8.59 -0.45 17.91
CA GLU A 35 9.10 -0.50 19.28
C GLU A 35 9.88 -1.79 19.54
N GLY A 36 10.96 -1.69 20.31
CA GLY A 36 11.83 -2.82 20.63
C GLY A 36 12.61 -3.38 19.45
N GLY A 37 12.60 -2.70 18.29
CA GLY A 37 13.28 -3.13 17.07
C GLY A 37 14.67 -2.52 16.90
N LYS A 38 15.55 -3.22 16.18
CA LYS A 38 16.87 -2.69 15.77
C LYS A 38 16.70 -1.45 14.90
N GLU A 39 15.68 -1.44 14.05
CA GLU A 39 15.21 -0.29 13.28
C GLU A 39 14.01 0.37 13.95
N ARG A 40 13.91 1.70 13.84
CA ARG A 40 12.81 2.49 14.43
C ARG A 40 11.52 2.48 13.60
N VAL A 41 11.59 2.02 12.36
CA VAL A 41 10.46 1.98 11.42
C VAL A 41 10.56 0.75 10.52
N VAL A 42 9.41 0.25 10.07
CA VAL A 42 9.31 -0.79 9.05
C VAL A 42 8.53 -0.26 7.86
N PRO A 43 9.00 -0.48 6.61
CA PRO A 43 8.24 -0.11 5.42
C PRO A 43 7.02 -1.03 5.28
N VAL A 44 5.91 -0.44 4.84
CA VAL A 44 4.63 -1.13 4.67
C VAL A 44 3.99 -0.77 3.33
N LYS A 45 3.10 -1.63 2.85
CA LYS A 45 2.29 -1.37 1.67
C LYS A 45 0.90 -1.99 1.77
N THR A 46 -0.06 -1.51 0.99
CA THR A 46 -1.28 -2.28 0.75
C THR A 46 -0.94 -3.59 0.04
N ARG A 47 -1.55 -4.70 0.46
CA ARG A 47 -1.32 -6.03 -0.14
C ARG A 47 -1.64 -6.04 -1.64
N THR A 48 -2.69 -5.34 -2.03
CA THR A 48 -3.09 -5.11 -3.44
C THR A 48 -3.33 -3.62 -3.70
N GLU A 49 -3.66 -3.27 -4.93
CA GLU A 49 -4.01 -1.90 -5.29
C GLU A 49 -5.36 -1.51 -4.69
N ILE A 50 -5.47 -0.25 -4.24
CA ILE A 50 -6.72 0.36 -3.78
C ILE A 50 -6.96 1.68 -4.55
N PRO A 51 -8.18 2.24 -4.55
CA PRO A 51 -8.44 3.52 -5.19
C PRO A 51 -7.46 4.61 -4.72
N LYS A 52 -6.78 5.25 -5.68
CA LYS A 52 -5.78 6.31 -5.46
C LYS A 52 -6.28 7.44 -4.54
N PRO A 53 -7.56 7.87 -4.58
CA PRO A 53 -8.06 8.90 -3.67
C PRO A 53 -7.94 8.55 -2.18
N LEU A 54 -7.92 7.26 -1.83
CA LEU A 54 -7.81 6.79 -0.44
C LEU A 54 -6.41 6.97 0.17
N LYS A 55 -5.40 7.36 -0.63
CA LYS A 55 -4.00 7.51 -0.15
C LYS A 55 -3.89 8.38 1.10
N ILE A 56 -4.68 9.45 1.20
CA ILE A 56 -4.62 10.40 2.31
C ILE A 56 -5.21 9.76 3.57
N GLU A 57 -6.34 9.05 3.44
CA GLU A 57 -7.00 8.39 4.56
C GLU A 57 -6.16 7.21 5.09
N VAL A 58 -5.52 6.43 4.19
CA VAL A 58 -4.58 5.38 4.61
C VAL A 58 -3.39 5.98 5.36
N ALA A 59 -2.82 7.08 4.87
CA ALA A 59 -1.71 7.75 5.56
C ALA A 59 -2.14 8.28 6.95
N LYS A 60 -3.36 8.79 7.09
CA LYS A 60 -3.92 9.21 8.39
C LYS A 60 -4.07 8.03 9.36
N GLN A 61 -4.57 6.88 8.88
CA GLN A 61 -4.68 5.68 9.73
C GLN A 61 -3.31 5.19 10.20
N LEU A 62 -2.30 5.22 9.34
CA LEU A 62 -0.94 4.75 9.66
C LEU A 62 -0.15 5.69 10.57
N LYS A 63 -0.51 6.98 10.62
CA LYS A 63 0.28 8.03 11.32
C LYS A 63 0.61 7.69 12.77
N ASN A 64 -0.31 7.05 13.48
CA ASN A 64 -0.17 6.73 14.90
C ASN A 64 0.01 5.23 15.16
N VAL A 65 0.28 4.44 14.11
CA VAL A 65 0.51 3.01 14.25
C VAL A 65 1.94 2.78 14.70
N VAL A 66 2.06 2.03 15.79
CA VAL A 66 3.31 1.53 16.34
C VAL A 66 3.18 0.03 16.44
N VAL A 67 4.15 -0.71 15.92
CA VAL A 67 4.20 -2.17 15.99
C VAL A 67 5.38 -2.62 16.83
N MET A 68 5.33 -3.82 17.41
CA MET A 68 6.42 -4.35 18.22
C MET A 68 7.29 -5.29 17.39
N ALA A 69 8.61 -5.18 17.52
CA ALA A 69 9.53 -6.17 16.96
C ALA A 69 9.37 -7.54 17.67
N PRO A 70 9.66 -8.66 16.99
CA PRO A 70 10.13 -8.75 15.61
C PRO A 70 9.00 -8.62 14.58
N ILE A 71 9.29 -7.98 13.45
CA ILE A 71 8.40 -7.89 12.28
C ILE A 71 9.06 -8.59 11.10
N LYS A 72 8.27 -9.31 10.31
CA LYS A 72 8.70 -9.98 9.09
C LYS A 72 7.95 -9.47 7.85
N ILE A 73 8.57 -9.66 6.70
CA ILE A 73 7.92 -9.40 5.41
C ILE A 73 6.62 -10.20 5.33
N ASN A 74 5.55 -9.54 4.86
CA ASN A 74 4.17 -10.01 4.77
C ASN A 74 3.36 -10.04 6.07
N ASP A 75 3.95 -9.68 7.21
CA ASP A 75 3.17 -9.49 8.44
C ASP A 75 2.10 -8.42 8.23
N ILE A 76 0.90 -8.69 8.76
CA ILE A 76 -0.24 -7.78 8.65
C ILE A 76 -0.13 -6.72 9.75
N ILE A 77 -0.09 -5.46 9.34
CA ILE A 77 0.02 -4.28 10.20
C ILE A 77 -1.37 -3.71 10.49
N ILE A 78 -2.22 -3.67 9.47
CA ILE A 78 -3.64 -3.31 9.58
C ILE A 78 -4.41 -4.30 8.70
N GLU A 79 -5.34 -5.03 9.27
CA GLU A 79 -6.28 -5.86 8.51
C GLU A 79 -7.39 -5.00 7.94
N ASN A 80 -7.78 -5.24 6.68
CA ASN A 80 -8.92 -4.58 6.02
C ASN A 80 -8.93 -3.04 6.14
N VAL A 81 -7.87 -2.39 5.64
CA VAL A 81 -7.68 -0.94 5.72
C VAL A 81 -8.86 -0.19 5.08
N LEU A 82 -9.43 0.77 5.80
CA LEU A 82 -10.61 1.55 5.38
C LEU A 82 -11.81 0.70 4.89
N ASN A 83 -11.97 -0.54 5.37
CA ASN A 83 -13.01 -1.48 4.92
C ASN A 83 -12.94 -1.81 3.41
N THR A 84 -11.75 -1.74 2.81
CA THR A 84 -11.55 -2.01 1.37
C THR A 84 -11.42 -3.49 1.02
N GLY A 85 -11.30 -4.37 2.02
CA GLY A 85 -10.94 -5.78 1.87
C GLY A 85 -9.44 -6.01 1.68
N VAL A 86 -8.60 -4.97 1.85
CA VAL A 86 -7.16 -5.02 1.59
C VAL A 86 -6.37 -4.74 2.85
N ASP A 87 -5.36 -5.56 3.12
CA ASP A 87 -4.48 -5.42 4.29
C ASP A 87 -3.33 -4.44 4.01
N ILE A 88 -2.82 -3.81 5.07
CA ILE A 88 -1.46 -3.22 5.08
C ILE A 88 -0.50 -4.27 5.58
N ILE A 89 0.55 -4.55 4.80
CA ILE A 89 1.57 -5.54 5.11
C ILE A 89 2.96 -4.93 5.18
N ALA A 90 3.84 -5.49 6.01
CA ALA A 90 5.25 -5.14 6.05
C ALA A 90 5.99 -5.63 4.80
N THR A 91 6.94 -4.82 4.33
CA THR A 91 7.84 -5.15 3.20
C THR A 91 9.31 -5.24 3.60
N GLY A 92 9.60 -5.12 4.89
CA GLY A 92 10.92 -5.32 5.47
C GLY A 92 10.84 -6.20 6.72
N ASN A 93 11.99 -6.70 7.16
CA ASN A 93 12.13 -7.35 8.46
C ASN A 93 12.73 -6.35 9.45
N VAL A 94 12.30 -6.43 10.71
CA VAL A 94 12.90 -5.71 11.83
C VAL A 94 13.08 -6.71 12.97
N ASP A 95 14.33 -6.98 13.32
CA ASP A 95 14.64 -7.86 14.46
C ASP A 95 14.42 -7.12 15.78
N ALA A 96 14.12 -7.87 16.84
CA ALA A 96 14.11 -7.32 18.19
C ALA A 96 15.54 -7.01 18.68
N VAL A 97 15.66 -6.02 19.59
CA VAL A 97 16.90 -5.68 20.31
C VAL A 97 17.07 -6.56 21.54
#